data_AF-A0A1V0UJL5-F1
#
_entry.id   AF-A0A1V0UJL5-F1
#
_cell.length_a   1.000
_cell.length_b   1.000
_cell.length_c   1.000
_cell.angle_alpha   90.00
_cell.angle_beta   90.00
_cell.angle_gamma   90.00
#
_symmetry.space_group_name_H-M   'P 1'
#
loop_
_entity.id
_entity.type
_entity.pdbx_description
1 polymer ?
#
loop_
_entity_poly.entity_id
_entity_poly.type
_entity_poly.pdbx_seq_one_letter_code
_entity_poly.pdbx_strand_id
1 'polypeptide(L)'
;MRDRRTMAVMVTVVSIAIIALVSLLIAVAVTVADEPGTCRQKSTRICELLGLPFRLALLPLVLVRGRAPCEKTVRKLGAGPKAVAARQKAESEGLDTVAAWAAETPLTLGLVVLEDMWLRGRSTEWFFRTGDDRYKIRCMMSLTAYFGADPRHMADTVEGILTAGDRACSLINFSHDFVYAREVVAYYRGEAGDPRGPGTGEPRKLFRGGAVTLTWDQVRSGQARELVEEPGPSTRHDPPTHRYLREPASVSVADLRREHGMVFRIELPVTYYFTVRK
;
A
#
# COMPACT_ATOMS: atom_id res chain seq x y z
N MET A 1 22.45 -4.89 34.30
CA MET A 1 21.56 -5.83 33.56
C MET A 1 20.94 -6.92 34.47
N ARG A 2 20.61 -6.63 35.74
CA ARG A 2 20.05 -7.61 36.71
C ARG A 2 18.65 -7.26 37.25
N ASP A 3 18.17 -6.03 37.06
CA ASP A 3 16.96 -5.53 37.74
C ASP A 3 15.60 -5.82 37.07
N ARG A 4 15.56 -6.05 35.76
CA ARG A 4 14.28 -6.24 35.06
C ARG A 4 13.70 -7.64 35.23
N ARG A 5 14.54 -8.64 35.56
CA ARG A 5 14.07 -10.02 35.81
C ARG A 5 13.53 -10.18 37.23
N THR A 6 14.15 -9.54 38.21
CA THR A 6 13.68 -9.52 39.61
C THR A 6 12.33 -8.85 39.74
N MET A 7 12.10 -7.71 39.06
CA MET A 7 10.81 -7.03 39.08
C MET A 7 9.68 -7.86 38.45
N ALA A 8 9.96 -8.56 37.34
CA ALA A 8 8.97 -9.40 36.68
C ALA A 8 8.58 -10.63 37.52
N VAL A 9 9.56 -11.23 38.21
CA VAL A 9 9.34 -12.37 39.12
C VAL A 9 8.61 -11.92 40.39
N MET A 10 8.93 -10.75 40.96
CA MET A 10 8.20 -10.21 42.11
C MET A 10 6.72 -9.98 41.80
N VAL A 11 6.40 -9.43 40.62
CA VAL A 11 5.01 -9.19 40.19
C VAL A 11 4.24 -10.49 40.02
N THR A 12 4.89 -11.56 39.53
CA THR A 12 4.25 -12.88 39.38
C THR A 12 4.01 -13.55 40.73
N VAL A 13 4.99 -13.50 41.64
CA VAL A 13 4.86 -14.11 42.98
C VAL A 13 3.80 -13.39 43.82
N VAL A 14 3.75 -12.05 43.78
CA VAL A 14 2.74 -11.26 44.49
C VAL A 14 1.33 -11.54 43.96
N SER A 15 1.19 -11.73 42.65
CA SER A 15 -0.11 -12.04 42.04
C SER A 15 -0.62 -13.43 42.42
N ILE A 16 0.26 -14.44 42.50
CA ILE A 16 -0.10 -15.80 42.95
C ILE A 16 -0.51 -15.80 44.42
N ALA A 17 0.21 -15.06 45.28
CA ALA A 17 -0.11 -14.95 46.70
C ALA A 17 -1.49 -14.30 46.95
N ILE A 18 -1.83 -13.26 46.19
CA ILE A 18 -3.14 -12.58 46.29
C ILE A 18 -4.27 -13.53 45.87
N ILE A 19 -4.07 -14.30 44.79
CA ILE A 19 -5.08 -15.27 44.32
C ILE A 19 -5.31 -16.34 45.38
N ALA A 20 -4.24 -16.92 45.96
CA ALA A 20 -4.35 -17.94 46.99
C ALA A 20 -5.07 -17.41 48.25
N LEU A 21 -4.78 -16.19 48.67
CA LEU A 21 -5.43 -15.56 49.82
C LEU A 21 -6.93 -15.33 49.59
N VAL A 22 -7.31 -14.86 48.40
CA VAL A 22 -8.72 -14.64 48.04
C VAL A 22 -9.46 -15.97 47.97
N SER A 23 -8.86 -17.02 47.40
CA SER A 23 -9.46 -18.36 47.38
C SER A 23 -9.66 -18.93 48.79
N LEU A 24 -8.71 -18.72 49.70
CA LEU A 24 -8.82 -19.15 51.09
C LEU A 24 -9.94 -18.42 51.84
N LEU A 25 -10.05 -17.10 51.65
CA LEU A 25 -11.11 -16.30 52.28
C LEU A 25 -12.51 -16.70 51.79
N ILE A 26 -12.65 -17.05 50.51
CA ILE A 26 -13.90 -17.56 49.95
C ILE A 26 -14.24 -18.94 50.55
N ALA A 27 -13.26 -19.85 50.66
CA ALA A 27 -13.48 -21.16 51.26
C ALA A 27 -13.93 -21.04 52.73
N VAL A 28 -13.29 -20.17 53.52
CA VAL A 28 -13.67 -19.90 54.91
C VAL A 28 -15.08 -19.33 55.01
N ALA A 29 -15.44 -18.36 54.15
CA ALA A 29 -16.78 -17.75 54.16
C ALA A 29 -17.89 -18.76 53.83
N VAL A 30 -17.61 -19.74 52.95
CA VAL A 30 -18.56 -20.82 52.63
C VAL A 30 -18.71 -21.81 53.78
N THR A 31 -17.63 -22.10 54.52
CA THR A 31 -17.68 -23.05 55.65
C THR A 31 -18.31 -22.46 56.93
N VAL A 32 -18.30 -21.14 57.10
CA VAL A 32 -18.88 -20.47 58.29
C VAL A 32 -20.41 -20.29 58.17
N ALA A 33 -20.98 -20.45 56.97
CA ALA A 33 -22.39 -20.19 56.70
C ALA A 33 -23.32 -21.41 56.79
N ASP A 34 -22.83 -22.56 57.28
CA ASP A 34 -23.63 -23.80 57.36
C ASP A 34 -24.01 -24.13 58.82
N GLU A 35 -25.17 -23.61 59.26
CA GLU A 35 -25.91 -24.11 60.42
C GLU A 35 -27.34 -24.52 59.98
N PRO A 36 -27.86 -25.69 60.40
CA PRO A 36 -29.09 -26.26 59.85
C PRO A 36 -30.34 -25.89 60.68
N GLY A 37 -31.39 -25.35 60.05
CA GLY A 37 -32.65 -25.08 60.75
C GLY A 37 -33.83 -24.56 59.92
N THR A 38 -34.63 -25.50 59.42
CA THR A 38 -36.08 -25.48 59.09
C THR A 38 -36.86 -24.20 58.66
N CYS A 39 -37.45 -24.38 57.47
CA CYS A 39 -38.85 -24.11 57.06
C CYS A 39 -39.34 -22.68 56.77
N ARG A 40 -39.80 -22.53 55.52
CA ARG A 40 -40.77 -21.55 55.00
C ARG A 40 -40.28 -20.12 54.79
N GLN A 41 -39.46 -19.91 53.75
CA GLN A 41 -39.50 -18.77 52.80
C GLN A 41 -38.35 -18.88 51.77
N LYS A 42 -38.36 -19.94 50.95
CA LYS A 42 -37.36 -20.19 49.88
C LYS A 42 -38.04 -20.04 48.51
N SER A 43 -38.01 -18.85 47.89
CA SER A 43 -37.99 -18.75 46.42
C SER A 43 -37.58 -17.41 45.80
N THR A 44 -37.28 -16.35 46.56
CA THR A 44 -37.08 -15.01 45.94
C THR A 44 -35.91 -14.18 46.47
N ARG A 45 -34.90 -14.80 47.10
CA ARG A 45 -33.65 -14.09 47.51
C ARG A 45 -32.35 -14.84 47.26
N ILE A 46 -32.34 -15.80 46.33
CA ILE A 46 -31.12 -16.55 45.93
C ILE A 46 -30.61 -16.14 44.54
N CYS A 47 -31.38 -15.37 43.76
CA CYS A 47 -30.96 -14.92 42.42
C CYS A 47 -30.21 -13.57 42.39
N GLU A 48 -30.08 -12.85 43.51
CA GLU A 48 -29.40 -11.53 43.52
C GLU A 48 -27.98 -11.53 44.11
N LEU A 49 -27.53 -12.61 44.76
CA LEU A 49 -26.17 -12.67 45.35
C LEU A 49 -25.19 -13.58 44.59
N LEU A 50 -25.66 -14.34 43.59
CA LEU A 50 -24.81 -15.13 42.68
C LEU A 50 -24.47 -14.40 41.37
N GLY A 51 -25.06 -13.23 41.12
CA GLY A 51 -24.88 -12.47 39.87
C GLY A 51 -23.73 -11.46 39.87
N LEU A 52 -23.11 -11.17 41.04
CA LEU A 52 -22.12 -10.10 41.16
C LEU A 52 -20.64 -10.51 41.15
N PRO A 53 -20.20 -11.70 41.63
CA PRO A 53 -18.78 -12.04 41.56
C PRO A 53 -18.34 -12.56 40.17
N PHE A 54 -19.27 -13.03 39.34
CA PHE A 54 -18.96 -13.53 37.99
C PHE A 54 -18.80 -12.42 36.93
N ARG A 55 -19.16 -11.16 37.25
CA ARG A 55 -18.99 -10.01 36.35
C ARG A 55 -17.66 -9.26 36.53
N LEU A 56 -16.85 -9.62 37.53
CA LEU A 56 -15.55 -8.99 37.79
C LEU A 56 -14.35 -9.94 37.60
N ALA A 57 -14.57 -11.20 37.24
CA ALA A 57 -13.52 -12.21 37.04
C ALA A 57 -13.32 -12.61 35.55
N LEU A 58 -13.66 -11.73 34.61
CA LEU A 58 -13.35 -11.91 33.19
C LEU A 58 -12.52 -10.73 32.68
N LEU A 59 -11.26 -11.05 32.38
CA LEU A 59 -10.17 -10.25 31.81
C LEU A 59 -9.40 -9.35 32.79
N PRO A 60 -8.15 -9.76 33.08
CA PRO A 60 -7.12 -9.26 32.19
C PRO A 60 -6.39 -10.44 31.54
N LEU A 61 -6.99 -11.02 30.49
CA LEU A 61 -6.16 -11.25 29.31
C LEU A 61 -5.78 -9.84 28.85
N VAL A 62 -4.66 -9.35 29.37
CA VAL A 62 -3.94 -8.25 28.75
C VAL A 62 -3.70 -8.73 27.34
N LEU A 63 -4.57 -8.27 26.44
CA LEU A 63 -4.29 -8.20 25.04
C LEU A 63 -2.87 -7.64 24.96
N VAL A 64 -1.90 -8.47 24.62
CA VAL A 64 -0.72 -8.02 23.89
C VAL A 64 -1.25 -7.59 22.53
N ARG A 65 -2.07 -6.53 22.51
CA ARG A 65 -2.37 -5.77 21.31
C ARG A 65 -1.04 -5.16 20.95
N GLY A 66 -0.37 -5.78 19.98
CA GLY A 66 0.93 -5.35 19.50
C GLY A 66 0.88 -3.86 19.22
N ARG A 67 1.46 -3.08 20.13
CA ARG A 67 1.55 -1.62 20.03
C ARG A 67 2.15 -1.31 18.66
N ALA A 68 1.57 -0.35 17.94
CA ALA A 68 2.13 0.07 16.65
C ALA A 68 3.64 0.31 16.83
N PRO A 69 4.51 -0.24 15.94
CA PRO A 69 5.95 -0.09 16.12
C PRO A 69 6.32 1.39 16.23
N CYS A 70 7.18 1.75 17.19
CA CYS A 70 7.66 3.12 17.27
C CYS A 70 8.47 3.47 16.01
N GLU A 71 8.57 4.75 15.68
CA GLU A 71 9.28 5.21 14.48
C GLU A 71 10.72 4.70 14.41
N LYS A 72 11.43 4.67 15.55
CA LYS A 72 12.79 4.11 15.66
C LYS A 72 12.85 2.63 15.23
N THR A 73 11.81 1.84 15.51
CA THR A 73 11.74 0.43 15.10
C THR A 73 11.50 0.32 13.60
N VAL A 74 10.62 1.14 13.03
CA VAL A 74 10.38 1.21 11.58
C VAL A 74 11.66 1.60 10.85
N ARG A 75 12.35 2.66 11.29
CA ARG A 75 13.63 3.10 10.72
C ARG A 75 14.68 1.99 10.77
N LYS A 76 14.81 1.29 11.90
CA LYS A 76 15.75 0.16 12.04
C LYS A 76 15.43 -1.00 11.08
N LEU A 77 14.15 -1.32 10.90
CA LEU A 77 13.73 -2.41 10.01
C LEU A 77 13.91 -2.04 8.53
N GLY A 78 13.49 -0.84 8.12
CA GLY A 78 13.59 -0.36 6.74
C GLY A 78 15.02 -0.04 6.30
N ALA A 79 15.88 0.37 7.23
CA ALA A 79 17.32 0.59 6.96
C ALA A 79 18.17 -0.69 7.14
N GLY A 80 17.55 -1.83 7.44
CA GLY A 80 18.27 -3.10 7.59
C GLY A 80 18.79 -3.62 6.23
N PRO A 81 19.87 -4.43 6.21
CA PRO A 81 20.49 -4.91 4.96
C PRO A 81 19.51 -5.60 4.00
N LYS A 82 18.58 -6.40 4.53
CA LYS A 82 17.54 -7.08 3.74
C LYS A 82 16.59 -6.10 3.05
N ALA A 83 16.18 -5.05 3.74
CA ALA A 83 15.28 -4.04 3.20
C ALA A 83 15.99 -3.17 2.15
N VAL A 84 17.26 -2.81 2.40
CA VAL A 84 18.09 -2.07 1.44
C VAL A 84 18.32 -2.86 0.15
N ALA A 85 18.68 -4.15 0.26
CA ALA A 85 18.86 -5.01 -0.90
C ALA A 85 17.55 -5.20 -1.70
N ALA A 86 16.42 -5.39 -1.00
CA ALA A 86 15.12 -5.49 -1.64
C ALA A 86 14.71 -4.19 -2.36
N ARG A 87 15.00 -3.03 -1.75
CA ARG A 87 14.78 -1.72 -2.37
C ARG A 87 15.59 -1.55 -3.64
N GLN A 88 16.91 -1.84 -3.58
CA GLN A 88 17.81 -1.71 -4.73
C GLN A 88 17.37 -2.60 -5.89
N LYS A 89 16.97 -3.84 -5.59
CA LYS A 89 16.44 -4.77 -6.58
C LYS A 89 15.14 -4.25 -7.23
N ALA A 90 14.20 -3.77 -6.43
CA ALA A 90 12.94 -3.23 -6.95
C ALA A 90 13.16 -1.95 -7.80
N GLU A 91 14.09 -1.09 -7.38
CA GLU A 91 14.50 0.10 -8.13
C GLU A 91 15.13 -0.27 -9.46
N SER A 92 16.06 -1.23 -9.48
CA SER A 92 16.70 -1.68 -10.73
C SER A 92 15.69 -2.32 -11.68
N GLU A 93 14.82 -3.22 -11.20
CA GLU A 93 13.80 -3.87 -12.06
C GLU A 93 12.83 -2.85 -12.68
N GLY A 94 12.43 -1.83 -11.92
CA GLY A 94 11.60 -0.73 -12.42
C GLY A 94 12.32 0.13 -13.45
N LEU A 95 13.59 0.48 -13.20
CA LEU A 95 14.41 1.26 -14.13
C LEU A 95 14.75 0.48 -15.41
N ASP A 96 15.00 -0.82 -15.32
CA ASP A 96 15.22 -1.71 -16.47
C ASP A 96 13.98 -1.72 -17.38
N THR A 97 12.78 -1.74 -16.78
CA THR A 97 11.52 -1.62 -17.53
C THR A 97 11.47 -0.28 -18.26
N VAL A 98 11.74 0.84 -17.60
CA VAL A 98 11.76 2.18 -18.24
C VAL A 98 12.78 2.25 -19.37
N ALA A 99 13.97 1.68 -19.16
CA ALA A 99 15.02 1.64 -20.15
C ALA A 99 14.60 0.84 -21.39
N ALA A 100 13.91 -0.30 -21.21
CA ALA A 100 13.35 -1.06 -22.32
C ALA A 100 12.29 -0.27 -23.09
N TRP A 101 11.41 0.47 -22.39
CA TRP A 101 10.45 1.37 -23.06
C TRP A 101 11.16 2.44 -23.90
N ALA A 102 12.22 3.05 -23.38
CA ALA A 102 13.01 4.04 -24.11
C ALA A 102 13.77 3.46 -25.32
N ALA A 103 14.26 2.22 -25.21
CA ALA A 103 15.08 1.59 -26.24
C ALA A 103 14.26 0.90 -27.33
N GLU A 104 13.09 0.37 -26.98
CA GLU A 104 12.33 -0.53 -27.85
C GLU A 104 11.09 0.10 -28.47
N THR A 105 10.66 1.26 -27.97
CA THR A 105 9.48 1.97 -28.50
C THR A 105 9.89 3.28 -29.19
N PRO A 106 9.01 3.90 -30.00
CA PRO A 106 9.27 5.21 -30.61
C PRO A 106 9.28 6.39 -29.63
N LEU A 107 9.18 6.14 -28.32
CA LEU A 107 9.07 7.16 -27.29
C LEU A 107 10.44 7.69 -26.85
N THR A 108 10.55 8.99 -26.65
CA THR A 108 11.79 9.60 -26.13
C THR A 108 11.68 9.82 -24.62
N LEU A 109 12.48 9.11 -23.82
CA LEU A 109 12.46 9.27 -22.36
C LEU A 109 12.91 10.68 -21.95
N GLY A 110 12.09 11.35 -21.15
CA GLY A 110 12.35 12.72 -20.73
C GLY A 110 12.44 12.90 -19.22
N LEU A 111 11.61 12.19 -18.46
CA LEU A 111 11.52 12.36 -17.02
C LEU A 111 11.12 11.05 -16.32
N VAL A 112 11.77 10.73 -15.22
CA VAL A 112 11.43 9.62 -14.32
C VAL A 112 11.15 10.17 -12.93
N VAL A 113 10.08 9.68 -12.31
CA VAL A 113 9.70 9.96 -10.94
C VAL A 113 9.63 8.66 -10.17
N LEU A 114 10.40 8.59 -9.09
CA LEU A 114 10.41 7.46 -8.17
C LEU A 114 9.96 7.93 -6.79
N GLU A 115 8.94 7.28 -6.27
CA GLU A 115 8.46 7.49 -4.91
C GLU A 115 8.59 6.19 -4.11
N ASP A 116 9.34 6.24 -3.01
CA ASP A 116 9.60 5.15 -2.09
C ASP A 116 9.06 5.50 -0.72
N MET A 117 8.15 4.66 -0.21
CA MET A 117 7.37 4.93 0.98
C MET A 117 7.40 3.77 1.97
N TRP A 118 7.64 4.09 3.24
CA TRP A 118 7.60 3.13 4.33
C TRP A 118 6.34 3.31 5.16
N LEU A 119 5.39 2.39 4.99
CA LEU A 119 4.15 2.37 5.75
C LEU A 119 4.35 1.64 7.08
N ARG A 120 4.10 2.35 8.18
CA ARG A 120 3.97 1.76 9.52
C ARG A 120 2.61 1.07 9.65
N GLY A 121 2.58 -0.13 10.23
CA GLY A 121 1.32 -0.73 10.65
C GLY A 121 0.62 0.10 11.73
N ARG A 122 -0.64 0.44 11.51
CA ARG A 122 -1.43 1.21 12.49
C ARG A 122 -1.95 0.25 13.57
N SER A 123 -2.07 0.73 14.81
CA SER A 123 -2.91 0.02 15.78
C SER A 123 -4.36 0.23 15.38
N THR A 124 -5.19 -0.81 15.52
CA THR A 124 -6.64 -0.65 15.47
C THR A 124 -7.05 0.34 16.55
N GLU A 125 -7.49 1.54 16.15
CA GLU A 125 -8.14 2.49 17.06
C GLU A 125 -9.51 1.95 17.43
N TRP A 126 -9.93 2.14 18.68
CA TRP A 126 -11.12 1.50 19.23
C TRP A 126 -12.42 1.89 18.51
N PHE A 127 -12.41 3.03 17.82
CA PHE A 127 -13.56 3.57 17.09
C PHE A 127 -13.52 3.34 15.57
N PHE A 128 -12.38 2.93 14.99
CA PHE A 128 -12.26 2.71 13.55
C PHE A 128 -11.50 1.41 13.26
N ARG A 129 -12.20 0.40 12.72
CA ARG A 129 -11.62 -0.87 12.20
C ARG A 129 -10.83 -0.67 10.89
N THR A 130 -10.22 0.49 10.67
CA THR A 130 -9.43 0.84 9.47
C THR A 130 -7.92 0.74 9.68
N GLY A 131 -7.47 0.39 10.90
CA GLY A 131 -6.05 0.13 11.15
C GLY A 131 -5.60 -1.19 10.52
N ASP A 132 -4.77 -1.15 9.48
CA ASP A 132 -4.11 -2.36 8.94
C ASP A 132 -3.06 -2.83 9.96
N ASP A 133 -3.48 -3.74 10.83
CA ASP A 133 -2.73 -4.24 11.96
C ASP A 133 -1.80 -5.41 11.61
N ARG A 134 -1.78 -5.85 10.34
CA ARG A 134 -1.13 -7.09 9.90
C ARG A 134 0.39 -7.00 9.74
N TYR A 135 0.95 -5.79 9.65
CA TYR A 135 2.38 -5.59 9.45
C TYR A 135 3.00 -4.64 10.49
N LYS A 136 4.30 -4.83 10.75
CA LYS A 136 5.14 -3.89 11.50
C LYS A 136 5.60 -2.76 10.57
N ILE A 137 6.06 -3.13 9.38
CA ILE A 137 6.47 -2.22 8.30
C ILE A 137 6.09 -2.85 6.96
N ARG A 138 5.64 -2.03 6.02
CA ARG A 138 5.48 -2.37 4.61
C ARG A 138 6.11 -1.25 3.78
N CYS A 139 7.17 -1.57 3.07
CA CYS A 139 7.83 -0.66 2.15
C CYS A 139 7.31 -0.89 0.75
N MET A 140 7.06 0.20 0.03
CA MET A 140 6.53 0.17 -1.33
C MET A 140 7.19 1.23 -2.19
N MET A 141 7.26 0.95 -3.48
CA MET A 141 7.82 1.85 -4.49
C MET A 141 6.84 2.01 -5.63
N SER A 142 6.66 3.24 -6.09
CA SER A 142 6.00 3.59 -7.34
C SER A 142 7.00 4.28 -8.25
N LEU A 143 6.96 3.89 -9.52
CA LEU A 143 7.79 4.49 -10.55
C LEU A 143 6.89 4.96 -11.69
N THR A 144 7.05 6.22 -12.07
CA THR A 144 6.35 6.83 -13.21
C THR A 144 7.38 7.39 -14.17
N ALA A 145 7.26 7.08 -15.46
CA ALA A 145 8.12 7.62 -16.50
C ALA A 145 7.30 8.42 -17.51
N TYR A 146 7.89 9.52 -17.98
CA TYR A 146 7.29 10.44 -18.93
C TYR A 146 8.16 10.50 -20.17
N PHE A 147 7.50 10.42 -21.33
CA PHE A 147 8.16 10.35 -22.62
C PHE A 147 7.56 11.37 -23.58
N GLY A 148 8.40 11.98 -24.40
CA GLY A 148 7.99 12.80 -25.52
C GLY A 148 7.71 11.97 -26.76
N ALA A 149 6.77 12.42 -27.58
CA ALA A 149 6.48 11.89 -28.91
C ALA A 149 5.92 13.00 -29.82
N ASP A 150 5.94 12.78 -31.13
CA ASP A 150 5.35 13.69 -32.13
C ASP A 150 3.86 13.38 -32.33
N PRO A 151 2.95 14.33 -32.05
CA PRO A 151 1.49 14.12 -32.19
C PRO A 151 1.04 13.81 -33.62
N ARG A 152 1.85 14.11 -34.65
CA ARG A 152 1.54 13.80 -36.05
C ARG A 152 1.67 12.31 -36.37
N HIS A 153 2.44 11.56 -35.59
CA HIS A 153 2.73 10.15 -35.79
C HIS A 153 2.06 9.28 -34.71
N MET A 154 0.90 9.70 -34.21
CA MET A 154 0.25 9.03 -33.08
C MET A 154 -0.10 7.56 -33.36
N ALA A 155 -0.62 7.26 -34.55
CA ALA A 155 -0.92 5.90 -34.96
C ALA A 155 0.36 5.04 -34.97
N ASP A 156 1.43 5.52 -35.59
CA ASP A 156 2.71 4.82 -35.70
C ASP A 156 3.40 4.67 -34.34
N THR A 157 3.23 5.64 -33.45
CA THR A 157 3.77 5.59 -32.09
C THR A 157 3.11 4.47 -31.29
N VAL A 158 1.77 4.38 -31.30
CA VAL A 158 1.05 3.30 -30.62
C VAL A 158 1.35 1.96 -31.27
N GLU A 159 1.34 1.87 -32.61
CA GLU A 159 1.71 0.66 -33.34
C GLU A 159 3.12 0.18 -32.96
N GLY A 160 4.08 1.09 -32.86
CA GLY A 160 5.46 0.79 -32.46
C GLY A 160 5.54 0.24 -31.03
N ILE A 161 4.73 0.77 -30.10
CA ILE A 161 4.60 0.22 -28.74
C ILE A 161 4.05 -1.21 -28.79
N LEU A 162 3.00 -1.47 -29.57
CA LEU A 162 2.41 -2.81 -29.68
C LEU A 162 3.38 -3.81 -30.32
N THR A 163 4.08 -3.38 -31.38
CA THR A 163 5.11 -4.17 -32.06
C THR A 163 6.25 -4.55 -31.12
N ALA A 164 6.66 -3.63 -30.24
CA ALA A 164 7.67 -3.92 -29.22
C ALA A 164 7.16 -4.94 -28.18
N GLY A 165 5.88 -4.91 -27.83
CA GLY A 165 5.27 -5.88 -26.92
C GLY A 165 4.99 -7.26 -27.52
N ASP A 166 4.92 -7.39 -28.85
CA ASP A 166 4.79 -8.69 -29.52
C ASP A 166 6.06 -9.55 -29.42
N ARG A 167 7.20 -8.94 -29.10
CA ARG A 167 8.48 -9.66 -28.97
C ARG A 167 8.42 -10.65 -27.81
N ALA A 168 9.02 -11.82 -28.01
CA ALA A 168 9.18 -12.80 -26.94
C ALA A 168 9.95 -12.17 -25.77
N CYS A 169 9.45 -12.39 -24.55
CA CYS A 169 10.03 -11.84 -23.31
C CYS A 169 10.10 -10.30 -23.25
N SER A 170 9.25 -9.60 -23.99
CA SER A 170 9.19 -8.12 -23.96
C SER A 170 8.80 -7.60 -22.57
N LEU A 171 9.47 -6.51 -22.15
CA LEU A 171 9.08 -5.71 -20.98
C LEU A 171 7.98 -4.70 -21.30
N ILE A 172 7.55 -4.62 -22.56
CA ILE A 172 6.44 -3.77 -23.00
C ILE A 172 5.12 -4.54 -22.85
N ASN A 173 4.29 -4.12 -21.89
CA ASN A 173 3.10 -4.88 -21.49
C ASN A 173 1.88 -4.70 -22.42
N PHE A 174 2.05 -4.10 -23.60
CA PHE A 174 1.00 -3.91 -24.59
C PHE A 174 1.43 -4.50 -25.92
N SER A 175 0.61 -5.40 -26.46
CA SER A 175 0.85 -6.14 -27.69
C SER A 175 -0.40 -6.11 -28.56
N HIS A 176 -0.29 -6.56 -29.81
CA HIS A 176 -1.43 -6.61 -30.72
C HIS A 176 -2.52 -7.61 -30.29
N ASP A 177 -2.24 -8.51 -29.34
CA ASP A 177 -3.27 -9.39 -28.75
C ASP A 177 -4.32 -8.60 -27.96
N PHE A 178 -4.01 -7.37 -27.55
CA PHE A 178 -4.96 -6.52 -26.84
C PHE A 178 -5.88 -5.82 -27.84
N VAL A 179 -7.08 -6.40 -28.04
CA VAL A 179 -8.10 -5.91 -29.00
C VAL A 179 -8.29 -4.40 -28.92
N TYR A 180 -8.47 -3.87 -27.70
CA TYR A 180 -8.68 -2.44 -27.48
C TYR A 180 -7.51 -1.57 -27.98
N ALA A 181 -6.26 -2.05 -27.85
CA ALA A 181 -5.12 -1.29 -28.36
C ALA A 181 -5.08 -1.23 -29.90
N ARG A 182 -5.50 -2.31 -30.59
CA ARG A 182 -5.63 -2.28 -32.05
C ARG A 182 -6.71 -1.30 -32.51
N GLU A 183 -7.81 -1.22 -31.78
CA GLU A 183 -8.87 -0.23 -32.06
C GLU A 183 -8.38 1.21 -31.85
N VAL A 184 -7.52 1.44 -30.86
CA VAL A 184 -6.85 2.75 -30.67
C VAL A 184 -5.97 3.11 -31.87
N VAL A 185 -5.20 2.15 -32.41
CA VAL A 185 -4.40 2.39 -33.63
C VAL A 185 -5.31 2.72 -34.82
N ALA A 186 -6.35 1.91 -35.07
CA ALA A 186 -7.31 2.13 -36.15
C ALA A 186 -8.00 3.51 -36.04
N TYR A 187 -8.35 3.94 -34.82
CA TYR A 187 -8.87 5.28 -34.57
C TYR A 187 -7.88 6.36 -35.01
N TYR A 188 -6.61 6.26 -34.63
CA TYR A 188 -5.58 7.24 -35.01
C TYR A 188 -5.20 7.19 -36.50
N ARG A 189 -5.44 6.08 -37.19
CA ARG A 189 -5.36 6.01 -38.66
C ARG A 189 -6.57 6.60 -39.38
N GLY A 190 -7.69 6.81 -38.66
CA GLY A 190 -8.95 7.26 -39.23
C GLY A 190 -9.76 6.12 -39.88
N GLU A 191 -9.44 4.87 -39.54
CA GLU A 191 -10.07 3.65 -40.07
C GLU A 191 -11.26 3.20 -39.21
N ALA A 192 -11.34 3.65 -37.97
CA ALA A 192 -12.40 3.32 -37.02
C ALA A 192 -12.89 4.56 -36.26
N GLY A 193 -14.14 4.47 -35.77
CA GLY A 193 -14.68 5.44 -34.81
C GLY A 193 -14.11 5.25 -33.40
N ASP A 194 -14.72 5.91 -32.42
CA ASP A 194 -14.29 5.88 -31.02
C ASP A 194 -14.17 4.44 -30.47
N PRO A 195 -12.98 4.02 -29.97
CA PRO A 195 -12.74 2.63 -29.55
C PRO A 195 -13.62 2.12 -28.40
N ARG A 196 -14.16 3.03 -27.56
CA ARG A 196 -15.08 2.65 -26.45
C ARG A 196 -16.55 2.82 -26.82
N GLY A 197 -16.84 3.10 -28.09
CA GLY A 197 -18.17 3.36 -28.61
C GLY A 197 -18.43 4.85 -28.88
N PRO A 198 -19.48 5.17 -29.65
CA PRO A 198 -19.76 6.53 -30.08
C PRO A 198 -19.88 7.53 -28.93
N GLY A 199 -19.22 8.69 -29.06
CA GLY A 199 -19.31 9.79 -28.09
C GLY A 199 -18.42 9.60 -26.87
N THR A 200 -17.54 8.60 -26.88
CA THR A 200 -16.54 8.42 -25.81
C THR A 200 -15.29 9.27 -26.03
N GLY A 201 -15.13 9.84 -27.22
CA GLY A 201 -14.07 10.78 -27.56
C GLY A 201 -12.72 10.12 -27.81
N GLU A 202 -11.69 10.95 -27.90
CA GLU A 202 -10.34 10.50 -28.22
C GLU A 202 -9.78 9.57 -27.13
N PRO A 203 -9.33 8.35 -27.48
CA PRO A 203 -8.70 7.44 -26.54
C PRO A 203 -7.39 8.05 -26.01
N ARG A 204 -7.15 7.94 -24.71
CA ARG A 204 -5.95 8.51 -24.08
C ARG A 204 -5.23 7.58 -23.09
N LYS A 205 -5.65 6.32 -23.04
CA LYS A 205 -5.21 5.38 -22.01
C LYS A 205 -5.25 3.94 -22.51
N LEU A 206 -4.16 3.21 -22.30
CA LEU A 206 -4.14 1.75 -22.29
C LEU A 206 -3.91 1.28 -20.85
N PHE A 207 -4.68 0.28 -20.43
CA PHE A 207 -4.59 -0.29 -19.10
C PHE A 207 -4.76 -1.80 -19.15
N ARG A 208 -3.82 -2.51 -18.54
CA ARG A 208 -3.92 -3.95 -18.30
C ARG A 208 -3.91 -4.16 -16.78
N GLY A 209 -4.96 -4.78 -16.25
CA GLY A 209 -5.13 -4.97 -14.80
C GLY A 209 -3.91 -5.65 -14.15
N GLY A 210 -3.38 -5.04 -13.09
CA GLY A 210 -2.21 -5.56 -12.35
C GLY A 210 -0.86 -5.37 -13.04
N ALA A 211 -0.82 -4.71 -14.21
CA ALA A 211 0.40 -4.41 -14.95
C ALA A 211 0.61 -2.89 -15.04
N VAL A 212 1.00 -2.41 -16.21
CA VAL A 212 1.34 -1.01 -16.49
C VAL A 212 0.10 -0.23 -16.92
N THR A 213 0.05 1.05 -16.53
CA THR A 213 -0.89 2.03 -17.10
C THR A 213 -0.14 2.96 -18.04
N LEU A 214 -0.59 3.04 -19.29
CA LEU A 214 -0.10 4.01 -20.27
C LEU A 214 -1.17 5.07 -20.47
N THR A 215 -0.79 6.34 -20.37
CA THR A 215 -1.66 7.50 -20.65
C THR A 215 -0.93 8.50 -21.52
N TRP A 216 -1.65 9.32 -22.29
CA TRP A 216 -1.03 10.33 -23.14
C TRP A 216 -1.92 11.58 -23.29
N ASP A 217 -1.33 12.65 -23.82
CA ASP A 217 -2.05 13.88 -24.19
C ASP A 217 -3.03 13.61 -25.33
N GLN A 218 -4.25 14.14 -25.24
CA GLN A 218 -5.15 14.17 -26.40
C GLN A 218 -4.62 15.13 -27.49
N VAL A 219 -4.57 14.65 -28.73
CA VAL A 219 -3.98 15.40 -29.86
C VAL A 219 -5.02 15.89 -30.87
N ARG A 220 -6.21 15.27 -30.92
CA ARG A 220 -7.32 15.63 -31.82
C ARG A 220 -8.41 16.45 -31.14
N SER A 221 -8.63 16.26 -29.84
CA SER A 221 -9.56 17.11 -29.06
C SER A 221 -9.18 18.59 -29.24
N GLY A 222 -10.13 19.50 -29.41
CA GLY A 222 -9.88 20.92 -29.71
C GLY A 222 -9.31 21.70 -28.51
N GLN A 223 -10.07 22.67 -27.99
CA GLN A 223 -9.65 23.46 -26.82
C GLN A 223 -9.79 22.72 -25.48
N ALA A 224 -10.59 21.65 -25.41
CA ALA A 224 -10.83 20.86 -24.20
C ALA A 224 -9.94 19.60 -24.12
N ARG A 225 -8.66 19.71 -24.51
CA ARG A 225 -7.72 18.57 -24.46
C ARG A 225 -7.46 18.16 -23.03
N GLU A 226 -7.64 16.88 -22.74
CA GLU A 226 -7.06 16.28 -21.55
C GLU A 226 -5.57 16.02 -21.77
N LEU A 227 -4.74 16.60 -20.91
CA LEU A 227 -3.28 16.48 -20.95
C LEU A 227 -2.77 15.61 -19.81
N VAL A 228 -1.61 15.00 -20.00
CA VAL A 228 -0.80 14.40 -18.95
C VAL A 228 -0.37 15.48 -17.97
N GLU A 229 -0.74 15.28 -16.71
CA GLU A 229 -0.43 16.18 -15.61
C GLU A 229 1.05 16.09 -15.20
N GLU A 230 1.55 17.19 -14.65
CA GLU A 230 2.84 17.18 -13.94
C GLU A 230 2.80 16.19 -12.78
N PRO A 231 3.95 15.61 -12.40
CA PRO A 231 4.09 14.94 -11.13
C PRO A 231 3.61 15.86 -10.00
N GLY A 232 2.75 15.33 -9.12
CA GLY A 232 2.24 16.10 -7.99
C GLY A 232 3.37 16.66 -7.13
N PRO A 233 3.18 17.81 -6.46
CA PRO A 233 4.19 18.37 -5.57
C PRO A 233 4.54 17.34 -4.50
N SER A 234 5.84 17.15 -4.22
CA SER A 234 6.28 16.30 -3.12
C SER A 234 5.80 16.90 -1.80
N THR A 235 4.64 16.47 -1.30
CA THR A 235 4.07 16.98 -0.04
C THR A 235 4.87 16.51 1.18
N ARG A 236 5.78 15.56 0.99
CA ARG A 236 6.65 15.01 2.02
C ARG A 236 7.96 14.59 1.37
N HIS A 237 9.08 15.00 1.95
CA HIS A 237 10.39 14.40 1.71
C HIS A 237 11.01 14.26 3.09
N ASP A 238 10.84 13.09 3.71
CA ASP A 238 11.31 12.79 5.07
C ASP A 238 12.11 11.48 5.03
N PRO A 239 13.35 11.52 4.50
CA PRO A 239 14.18 10.34 4.40
C PRO A 239 14.48 9.77 5.81
N PRO A 240 14.50 8.44 5.96
CA PRO A 240 14.39 7.43 4.90
C PRO A 240 12.94 6.93 4.68
N THR A 241 11.98 7.43 5.44
CA THR A 241 10.59 6.95 5.47
C THR A 241 9.79 7.31 4.23
N HIS A 242 10.17 8.40 3.57
CA HIS A 242 9.62 8.82 2.29
C HIS A 242 10.74 9.44 1.46
N ARG A 243 11.06 8.81 0.32
CA ARG A 243 12.02 9.30 -0.66
C ARG A 243 11.27 9.56 -1.97
N TYR A 244 11.37 10.80 -2.43
CA TYR A 244 10.87 11.23 -3.73
C TYR A 244 12.07 11.64 -4.58
N LEU A 245 12.24 11.02 -5.73
CA LEU A 245 13.27 11.35 -6.72
C LEU A 245 12.59 11.74 -8.03
N ARG A 246 13.18 12.74 -8.69
CA ARG A 246 12.75 13.27 -9.98
C ARG A 246 14.00 13.47 -10.82
N GLU A 247 14.09 12.77 -11.94
CA GLU A 247 15.28 12.73 -12.78
C GLU A 247 14.94 12.90 -14.27
N PRO A 248 15.47 13.92 -14.97
CA PRO A 248 16.24 15.05 -14.43
C PRO A 248 15.38 15.98 -13.57
N ALA A 249 15.95 16.52 -12.49
CA ALA A 249 15.22 17.41 -11.58
C ALA A 249 14.74 18.72 -12.25
N SER A 250 15.44 19.16 -13.31
CA SER A 250 15.16 20.40 -14.04
C SER A 250 14.07 20.28 -15.10
N VAL A 251 13.65 19.06 -15.47
CA VAL A 251 12.73 18.83 -16.59
C VAL A 251 11.29 18.71 -16.10
N SER A 252 10.39 19.49 -16.70
CA SER A 252 8.93 19.41 -16.50
C SER A 252 8.22 18.69 -17.63
N VAL A 253 7.02 18.16 -17.35
CA VAL A 253 6.12 17.62 -18.38
C VAL A 253 5.78 18.71 -19.40
N ALA A 254 5.64 19.96 -18.96
CA ALA A 254 5.47 21.11 -19.83
C ALA A 254 6.67 21.34 -20.77
N ASP A 255 7.90 21.11 -20.30
CA ASP A 255 9.10 21.21 -21.14
C ASP A 255 9.14 20.09 -22.19
N LEU A 256 8.85 18.84 -21.79
CA LEU A 256 8.74 17.72 -22.74
C LEU A 256 7.69 17.96 -23.81
N ARG A 257 6.53 18.51 -23.41
CA ARG A 257 5.47 18.86 -24.35
C ARG A 257 5.89 19.96 -25.31
N ARG A 258 6.66 20.95 -24.84
CA ARG A 258 7.20 22.03 -25.68
C ARG A 258 8.20 21.50 -26.70
N GLU A 259 9.04 20.55 -26.30
CA GLU A 259 10.10 19.97 -27.13
C GLU A 259 9.55 18.98 -28.16
N HIS A 260 8.66 18.07 -27.74
CA HIS A 260 8.22 16.95 -28.58
C HIS A 260 6.80 17.12 -29.15
N GLY A 261 5.97 17.98 -28.55
CA GLY A 261 4.59 18.26 -28.97
C GLY A 261 3.53 17.51 -28.19
N MET A 262 3.82 16.31 -27.68
CA MET A 262 2.95 15.57 -26.76
C MET A 262 3.74 14.72 -25.77
N VAL A 263 3.07 14.32 -24.68
CA VAL A 263 3.65 13.49 -23.63
C VAL A 263 2.86 12.21 -23.42
N PHE A 264 3.60 11.11 -23.27
CA PHE A 264 3.15 9.84 -22.73
C PHE A 264 3.61 9.70 -21.29
N ARG A 265 2.76 9.11 -20.44
CA ARG A 265 3.04 8.76 -19.06
C ARG A 265 2.80 7.28 -18.83
N ILE A 266 3.81 6.63 -18.27
CA ILE A 266 3.82 5.23 -17.90
C ILE A 266 3.85 5.14 -16.39
N GLU A 267 2.84 4.50 -15.81
CA GLU A 267 2.81 4.16 -14.39
C GLU A 267 3.06 2.66 -14.23
N LEU A 268 4.18 2.32 -13.59
CA LEU A 268 4.47 0.93 -13.22
C LEU A 268 3.63 0.52 -12.00
N PRO A 269 3.28 -0.77 -11.86
CA PRO A 269 2.56 -1.25 -10.70
C PRO A 269 3.35 -1.00 -9.41
N VAL A 270 2.64 -0.65 -8.34
CA VAL A 270 3.26 -0.44 -7.03
C VAL A 270 3.92 -1.73 -6.55
N THR A 271 5.22 -1.66 -6.28
CA THR A 271 6.01 -2.80 -5.84
C THR A 271 6.16 -2.81 -4.33
N TYR A 272 5.59 -3.80 -3.66
CA TYR A 272 5.75 -4.03 -2.22
C TYR A 272 7.03 -4.83 -1.94
N TYR A 273 8.18 -4.16 -1.98
CA TYR A 273 9.48 -4.83 -1.98
C TYR A 273 9.89 -5.42 -0.61
N PHE A 274 9.37 -4.90 0.50
CA PHE A 274 9.73 -5.40 1.84
C PHE A 274 8.57 -5.31 2.81
N THR A 275 8.23 -6.42 3.47
CA THR A 275 7.17 -6.46 4.48
C THR A 275 7.60 -7.30 5.67
N VAL A 276 7.40 -6.77 6.88
CA VAL A 276 7.55 -7.54 8.12
C VAL A 276 6.17 -7.63 8.78
N ARG A 277 5.66 -8.84 8.96
CA ARG A 277 4.37 -9.09 9.63
C ARG A 277 4.51 -8.97 11.16
N LYS A 278 3.39 -8.76 11.86
CA LYS A 278 3.40 -8.72 13.34
C LYS A 278 3.72 -10.08 13.94
#